data_AF-A0A2N1QYJ7-F1
#
_entry.id   AF-A0A2N1QYJ7-F1
#
_cell.length_a   1.000
_cell.length_b   1.000
_cell.length_c   1.000
_cell.angle_alpha   90.00
_cell.angle_beta   90.00
_cell.angle_gamma   90.00
#
_symmetry.space_group_name_H-M   'P 1'
#
loop_
_entity.id
_entity.type
_entity.pdbx_description
1 polymer ?
#
loop_
_entity_poly.entity_id
_entity_poly.type
_entity_poly.pdbx_seq_one_letter_code
_entity_poly.pdbx_strand_id
1 'polypeptide(L)'
;MSGIEQRTFRIRFGAHPEEMLFGLGPSTEYNLKKSKVSLPSEGDDSTLRREPSMLSSRGTWIHVDGGGAISWNFRSSITELSSAIMPREIALGFGKTLKAGIELLTRYKAGTRKRLPDWLQACPLIEERGDGFRLENSVDGEEGRLIEMDEWKKILHIASARALPHQVEEQGSASGFTGMLLSLSFSGYGQVLVPDSLELAAFSPLHISKIQAEGRGEAASRKIAASAVMYTMLRPYRDHCSNEWVEKGIPVLAHPALMYPAEPGLLKLKDQYMFGLDLIIAPSQEGSPQPRRLFLPDDEWIHLWTSRHYHGGTTVVHAPEGRPAIFYRSRSSFAALFDALRIKATRL
;
A
#
# COMPACT_ATOMS: atom_id res chain seq x y z
N MET A 1 23.17 -45.95 -12.69
CA MET A 1 23.21 -44.49 -12.62
C MET A 1 22.40 -44.08 -11.40
N SER A 2 23.10 -43.62 -10.36
CA SER A 2 22.52 -43.25 -9.07
C SER A 2 21.47 -42.15 -9.23
N GLY A 3 20.29 -42.36 -8.66
CA GLY A 3 19.28 -41.33 -8.52
C GLY A 3 19.87 -40.18 -7.72
N ILE A 4 20.13 -39.06 -8.39
CA ILE A 4 20.46 -37.81 -7.72
C ILE A 4 19.17 -37.43 -6.98
N GLU A 5 19.13 -37.68 -5.66
CA GLU A 5 18.15 -37.05 -4.80
C GLU A 5 18.17 -35.56 -5.12
N GLN A 6 17.05 -35.02 -5.61
CA GLN A 6 16.87 -33.58 -5.73
C GLN A 6 16.99 -33.00 -4.32
N ARG A 7 18.18 -32.49 -3.98
CA ARG A 7 18.46 -31.87 -2.70
C ARG A 7 17.62 -30.60 -2.61
N THR A 8 16.50 -30.70 -1.89
CA THR A 8 15.67 -29.55 -1.56
C THR A 8 16.42 -28.68 -0.58
N PHE A 9 16.56 -27.41 -0.91
CA PHE A 9 17.10 -26.42 -0.01
C PHE A 9 16.09 -26.15 1.11
N ARG A 10 16.55 -26.15 2.37
CA ARG A 10 15.70 -25.84 3.52
C ARG A 10 16.51 -25.14 4.62
N ILE A 11 15.97 -24.04 5.13
CA ILE A 11 16.49 -23.35 6.32
C ILE A 11 15.37 -23.20 7.34
N ARG A 12 15.71 -23.35 8.62
CA ARG A 12 14.82 -23.05 9.75
C ARG A 12 15.42 -21.94 10.60
N PHE A 13 14.57 -21.01 10.98
CA PHE A 13 14.88 -19.92 11.89
C PHE A 13 14.06 -20.07 13.16
N GLY A 14 14.67 -19.77 14.31
CA GLY A 14 13.92 -19.56 15.54
C GLY A 14 13.02 -18.33 15.40
N ALA A 15 11.80 -18.43 15.88
CA ALA A 15 10.79 -17.40 15.80
C ALA A 15 10.23 -17.13 17.20
N HIS A 16 9.98 -15.88 17.56
CA HIS A 16 9.37 -15.54 18.85
C HIS A 16 7.83 -15.74 18.77
N PRO A 17 7.16 -16.31 19.78
CA PRO A 17 5.71 -16.58 19.72
C PRO A 17 4.85 -15.34 19.42
N GLU A 18 5.19 -14.22 20.06
CA GLU A 18 4.47 -12.95 19.94
C GLU A 18 4.98 -12.02 18.83
N GLU A 19 5.98 -12.43 18.05
CA GLU A 19 6.38 -11.59 16.91
C GLU A 19 5.35 -11.67 15.79
N MET A 20 5.23 -10.56 15.06
CA MET A 20 4.47 -10.50 13.83
C MET A 20 5.43 -10.57 12.66
N LEU A 21 5.04 -11.24 11.60
CA LEU A 21 5.84 -11.43 10.40
C LEU A 21 5.11 -10.78 9.22
N PHE A 22 5.83 -9.98 8.44
CA PHE A 22 5.29 -9.17 7.36
C PHE A 22 6.06 -9.37 6.06
N GLY A 23 5.45 -8.99 4.93
CA GLY A 23 6.09 -9.00 3.62
C GLY A 23 5.60 -10.16 2.76
N LEU A 24 6.52 -10.73 1.97
CA LEU A 24 6.23 -11.73 0.94
C LEU A 24 5.28 -11.24 -0.17
N GLY A 25 5.24 -9.92 -0.36
CA GLY A 25 4.45 -9.28 -1.40
C GLY A 25 2.98 -9.15 -1.01
N PRO A 26 2.09 -9.04 -2.01
CA PRO A 26 0.66 -8.82 -1.79
C PRO A 26 0.01 -10.05 -1.14
N SER A 27 -0.22 -9.97 0.18
CA SER A 27 -0.88 -10.99 1.00
C SER A 27 -2.19 -10.41 1.55
N THR A 28 -3.23 -11.24 1.68
CA THR A 28 -4.43 -10.89 2.44
C THR A 28 -4.19 -10.90 3.95
N GLU A 29 -3.15 -11.62 4.39
CA GLU A 29 -2.78 -11.79 5.80
C GLU A 29 -1.75 -10.74 6.22
N TYR A 30 -2.14 -9.89 7.18
CA TYR A 30 -1.27 -8.89 7.81
C TYR A 30 -0.10 -9.49 8.58
N ASN A 31 -0.37 -10.57 9.32
CA ASN A 31 0.62 -11.27 10.11
C ASN A 31 0.75 -12.69 9.56
N LEU A 32 1.90 -12.99 8.99
CA LEU A 32 2.19 -14.28 8.38
C LEU A 32 2.40 -15.39 9.41
N LYS A 33 2.36 -15.10 10.71
CA LYS A 33 2.47 -16.14 11.75
C LYS A 33 1.35 -17.17 11.61
N LYS A 34 1.68 -18.45 11.77
CA LYS A 34 0.76 -19.59 11.63
C LYS A 34 0.18 -19.75 10.22
N SER A 35 0.85 -19.21 9.19
CA SER A 35 0.46 -19.37 7.79
C SER A 35 1.52 -20.11 6.97
N LYS A 36 1.15 -20.51 5.76
CA LYS A 36 2.07 -21.03 4.75
C LYS A 36 1.91 -20.19 3.49
N VAL A 37 3.02 -19.67 2.97
CA VAL A 37 3.05 -18.80 1.79
C VAL A 37 3.99 -19.39 0.76
N SER A 38 3.56 -19.46 -0.50
CA SER A 38 4.40 -19.89 -1.60
C SER A 38 4.59 -18.73 -2.57
N LEU A 39 5.84 -18.44 -2.90
CA LEU A 39 6.23 -17.51 -3.95
C LEU A 39 6.59 -18.30 -5.21
N PRO A 40 6.14 -17.86 -6.39
CA PRO A 40 6.47 -18.51 -7.65
C PRO A 40 7.95 -18.34 -8.03
N SER A 41 8.38 -19.02 -9.08
CA SER A 41 9.75 -18.91 -9.60
C SER A 41 9.96 -17.55 -10.26
N GLU A 42 11.22 -17.16 -10.44
CA GLU A 42 11.52 -15.98 -11.27
C GLU A 42 11.07 -16.21 -12.71
N GLY A 43 10.37 -15.22 -13.28
CA GLY A 43 9.88 -15.28 -14.67
C GLY A 43 8.52 -15.97 -14.83
N ASP A 44 7.96 -16.59 -13.79
CA ASP A 44 6.57 -17.04 -13.83
C ASP A 44 5.65 -15.80 -13.91
N ASP A 45 4.85 -15.69 -14.99
CA ASP A 45 3.84 -14.62 -15.19
C ASP A 45 2.62 -14.84 -14.28
N SER A 46 2.86 -15.11 -12.99
CA SER A 46 1.81 -14.94 -12.01
C SER A 46 1.54 -13.44 -11.90
N THR A 47 0.28 -13.03 -11.96
CA THR A 47 -0.15 -11.62 -11.91
C THR A 47 0.24 -10.87 -10.63
N LEU A 48 1.00 -11.50 -9.72
CA LEU A 48 1.49 -10.96 -8.46
C LEU A 48 3.02 -10.82 -8.50
N ARG A 49 3.51 -9.64 -8.10
CA ARG A 49 4.95 -9.40 -7.95
C ARG A 49 5.52 -10.37 -6.90
N ARG A 50 6.50 -11.18 -7.31
CA ARG A 50 7.36 -11.94 -6.40
C ARG A 50 8.16 -10.96 -5.55
N GLU A 51 7.87 -10.88 -4.26
CA GLU A 51 8.64 -10.10 -3.30
C GLU A 51 9.20 -11.02 -2.22
N PRO A 52 10.42 -11.54 -2.37
CA PRO A 52 10.95 -12.59 -1.51
C PRO A 52 11.62 -12.01 -0.25
N SER A 53 10.96 -11.05 0.39
CA SER A 53 11.45 -10.38 1.60
C SER A 53 10.45 -10.51 2.72
N MET A 54 10.92 -10.88 3.91
CA MET A 54 10.11 -10.96 5.12
C MET A 54 10.76 -10.12 6.22
N LEU A 55 9.94 -9.44 7.00
CA LEU A 55 10.33 -8.60 8.14
C LEU A 55 9.59 -9.06 9.40
N SER A 56 10.29 -9.16 10.51
CA SER A 56 9.71 -9.36 11.83
C SER A 56 9.42 -8.03 12.53
N SER A 57 8.35 -7.97 13.32
CA SER A 57 8.08 -6.86 14.24
C SER A 57 9.22 -6.59 15.24
N ARG A 58 10.16 -7.53 15.37
CA ARG A 58 11.37 -7.39 16.18
C ARG A 58 12.54 -6.71 15.47
N GLY A 59 12.39 -6.35 14.19
CA GLY A 59 13.41 -5.63 13.42
C GLY A 59 14.39 -6.51 12.63
N THR A 60 14.22 -7.83 12.66
CA THR A 60 14.99 -8.74 11.79
C THR A 60 14.31 -8.92 10.45
N TRP A 61 15.08 -9.10 9.39
CA TRP A 61 14.54 -9.38 8.06
C TRP A 61 15.39 -10.39 7.31
N ILE A 62 14.77 -11.01 6.31
CA ILE A 62 15.38 -11.93 5.38
C ILE A 62 14.96 -11.57 3.96
N HIS A 63 15.91 -11.58 3.03
CA HIS A 63 15.68 -11.48 1.60
C HIS A 63 16.26 -12.72 0.92
N VAL A 64 15.54 -13.27 -0.06
CA VAL A 64 15.95 -14.48 -0.79
C VAL A 64 15.92 -14.19 -2.29
N ASP A 65 17.08 -14.10 -2.93
CA ASP A 65 17.17 -13.86 -4.37
C ASP A 65 17.40 -15.17 -5.16
N GLY A 66 16.83 -15.25 -6.36
CA GLY A 66 16.96 -16.41 -7.22
C GLY A 66 16.22 -17.65 -6.73
N GLY A 67 16.63 -18.79 -7.27
CA GLY A 67 15.99 -20.08 -7.03
C GLY A 67 14.70 -20.27 -7.82
N GLY A 68 14.05 -21.41 -7.56
CA GLY A 68 12.72 -21.72 -8.09
C GLY A 68 11.63 -21.14 -7.18
N ALA A 69 10.46 -21.77 -7.22
CA ALA A 69 9.41 -21.48 -6.26
C ALA A 69 9.92 -21.64 -4.82
N ILE A 70 9.55 -20.69 -3.97
CA ILE A 70 9.95 -20.64 -2.55
C ILE A 70 8.72 -20.88 -1.69
N SER A 71 8.79 -21.83 -0.75
CA SER A 71 7.75 -22.05 0.24
C SER A 71 8.20 -21.64 1.63
N TRP A 72 7.40 -20.79 2.26
CA TRP A 72 7.52 -20.33 3.63
C TRP A 72 6.47 -21.02 4.50
N ASN A 73 6.89 -21.57 5.62
CA ASN A 73 6.03 -22.17 6.62
C ASN A 73 6.30 -21.51 7.97
N PHE A 74 5.36 -20.67 8.40
CA PHE A 74 5.45 -19.88 9.62
C PHE A 74 4.71 -20.57 10.74
N ARG A 75 5.43 -21.06 11.75
CA ARG A 75 4.87 -21.65 12.97
C ARG A 75 5.03 -20.68 14.13
N SER A 76 4.48 -21.04 15.30
CA SER A 76 4.57 -20.22 16.50
C SER A 76 6.02 -19.91 16.90
N SER A 77 6.92 -20.89 16.84
CA SER A 77 8.30 -20.74 17.31
C SER A 77 9.37 -21.01 16.24
N ILE A 78 8.95 -21.35 15.02
CA ILE A 78 9.85 -21.72 13.92
C ILE A 78 9.34 -21.12 12.63
N THR A 79 10.23 -20.50 11.85
CA THR A 79 9.99 -20.15 10.46
C THR A 79 10.83 -21.08 9.57
N GLU A 80 10.19 -21.79 8.64
CA GLU A 80 10.88 -22.65 7.68
C GLU A 80 10.78 -22.05 6.28
N LEU A 81 11.92 -21.93 5.62
CA LEU A 81 12.09 -21.55 4.23
C LEU A 81 12.52 -22.80 3.46
N SER A 82 11.90 -23.08 2.31
CA SER A 82 12.32 -24.18 1.44
C SER A 82 12.18 -23.85 -0.04
N SER A 83 13.05 -24.43 -0.87
CA SER A 83 12.95 -24.37 -2.33
C SER A 83 13.53 -25.63 -2.97
N ALA A 84 13.02 -26.00 -4.14
CA ALA A 84 13.56 -27.11 -4.93
C ALA A 84 14.93 -26.78 -5.54
N ILE A 85 15.23 -25.49 -5.72
CA ILE A 85 16.48 -25.00 -6.29
C ILE A 85 17.16 -24.12 -5.23
N MET A 86 18.47 -24.26 -5.08
CA MET A 86 19.26 -23.41 -4.19
C MET A 86 19.10 -21.93 -4.58
N PRO A 87 18.72 -21.03 -3.65
CA PRO A 87 18.72 -19.59 -3.91
C PRO A 87 20.11 -19.10 -4.28
N ARG A 88 20.18 -18.05 -5.12
CA ARG A 88 21.46 -17.42 -5.48
C ARG A 88 22.03 -16.62 -4.31
N GLU A 89 21.15 -15.96 -3.56
CA GLU A 89 21.52 -15.14 -2.41
C GLU A 89 20.49 -15.28 -1.28
N ILE A 90 20.97 -15.25 -0.04
CA ILE A 90 20.15 -15.02 1.13
C ILE A 90 20.81 -13.93 1.96
N ALA A 91 20.14 -12.78 2.03
CA ALA A 91 20.57 -11.67 2.86
C ALA A 91 19.74 -11.62 4.14
N LEU A 92 20.40 -11.36 5.26
CA LEU A 92 19.81 -11.24 6.58
C LEU A 92 20.17 -9.88 7.17
N GLY A 93 19.21 -9.23 7.83
CA GLY A 93 19.46 -8.01 8.60
C GLY A 93 18.88 -8.09 10.00
N PHE A 94 19.56 -7.40 10.93
CA PHE A 94 19.29 -7.47 12.36
C PHE A 94 19.16 -6.07 12.95
N GLY A 95 17.99 -5.46 12.78
CA GLY A 95 17.63 -4.22 13.47
C GLY A 95 17.25 -4.50 14.93
N LYS A 96 17.63 -3.59 15.85
CA LYS A 96 17.24 -3.67 17.27
C LYS A 96 15.76 -3.32 17.50
N THR A 97 15.13 -2.66 16.54
CA THR A 97 13.73 -2.22 16.56
C THR A 97 13.12 -2.43 15.17
N LEU A 98 11.79 -2.43 15.08
CA LEU A 98 11.08 -2.51 13.79
C LEU A 98 11.56 -1.44 12.80
N LYS A 99 11.67 -0.18 13.26
CA LYS A 99 12.17 0.93 12.44
C LYS A 99 13.59 0.67 11.93
N ALA A 100 14.51 0.27 12.80
CA ALA A 100 15.88 -0.04 12.39
C ALA A 100 15.93 -1.21 11.39
N GLY A 101 15.05 -2.21 11.57
CA GLY A 101 14.91 -3.32 10.62
C GLY A 101 14.47 -2.86 9.24
N ILE A 102 13.47 -1.98 9.18
CA ILE A 102 12.99 -1.41 7.92
C ILE A 102 14.04 -0.53 7.26
N GLU A 103 14.70 0.35 8.01
CA GLU A 103 15.78 1.20 7.48
C GLU A 103 16.92 0.37 6.87
N LEU A 104 17.28 -0.75 7.51
CA LEU A 104 18.26 -1.69 6.96
C LEU A 104 17.75 -2.37 5.69
N LEU A 105 16.50 -2.81 5.68
CA LEU A 105 15.90 -3.50 4.53
C LEU A 105 15.75 -2.56 3.32
N THR A 106 15.28 -1.32 3.54
CA THR A 106 15.11 -0.33 2.47
C THR A 106 16.45 0.17 1.96
N ARG A 107 17.47 0.26 2.82
CA ARG A 107 18.87 0.51 2.41
C ARG A 107 19.46 -0.63 1.59
N TYR A 108 19.24 -1.89 2.00
CA TYR A 108 19.66 -3.05 1.20
C TYR A 108 19.00 -3.02 -0.19
N LYS A 109 17.72 -2.64 -0.26
CA LYS A 109 16.98 -2.48 -1.51
C LYS A 109 17.27 -1.17 -2.25
N ALA A 110 18.25 -0.36 -1.84
CA ALA A 110 18.39 1.02 -2.30
C ALA A 110 18.42 1.19 -3.82
N GLY A 111 19.15 0.32 -4.52
CA GLY A 111 19.28 0.32 -5.99
C GLY A 111 18.05 -0.18 -6.75
N THR A 112 17.03 -0.69 -6.05
CA THR A 112 15.78 -1.20 -6.65
C THR A 112 14.57 -0.30 -6.40
N ARG A 113 14.74 0.75 -5.59
CA ARG A 113 13.70 1.75 -5.32
C ARG A 113 13.48 2.59 -6.58
N LYS A 114 12.25 2.62 -7.06
CA LYS A 114 11.85 3.34 -8.28
C LYS A 114 10.68 4.25 -7.97
N ARG A 115 10.60 5.36 -8.69
CA ARG A 115 9.43 6.24 -8.68
C ARG A 115 8.38 5.74 -9.68
N LEU A 116 7.10 6.00 -9.40
CA LEU A 116 6.06 5.89 -10.42
C LEU A 116 6.27 6.94 -11.52
N PRO A 117 6.08 6.62 -12.81
CA PRO A 117 6.20 7.61 -13.87
C PRO A 117 5.49 8.94 -13.57
N ASP A 118 6.18 10.07 -13.79
CA ASP A 118 5.68 11.41 -13.42
C ASP A 118 4.31 11.74 -14.06
N TRP A 119 4.04 11.21 -15.25
CA TRP A 119 2.77 11.41 -15.95
C TRP A 119 1.59 10.73 -15.23
N LEU A 120 1.81 9.64 -14.47
CA LEU A 120 0.78 9.01 -13.64
C LEU A 120 0.43 9.85 -12.40
N GLN A 121 1.36 10.71 -11.98
CA GLN A 121 1.13 11.61 -10.85
C GLN A 121 0.31 12.85 -11.23
N ALA A 122 0.21 13.14 -12.54
CA ALA A 122 -0.45 14.33 -13.08
C ALA A 122 -1.97 14.18 -13.19
N CYS A 123 -2.45 13.01 -13.63
CA CYS A 123 -3.85 12.79 -13.97
C CYS A 123 -4.37 11.44 -13.45
N PRO A 124 -5.69 11.33 -13.20
CA PRO A 124 -6.33 10.05 -12.93
C PRO A 124 -6.26 9.12 -14.15
N LEU A 125 -6.22 7.82 -13.88
CA LEU A 125 -6.44 6.79 -14.89
C LEU A 125 -7.90 6.38 -14.92
N ILE A 126 -8.40 6.12 -16.11
CA ILE A 126 -9.73 5.60 -16.32
C ILE A 126 -9.63 4.22 -16.95
N GLU A 127 -10.20 3.20 -16.31
CA GLU A 127 -10.28 1.85 -16.88
C GLU A 127 -11.29 1.84 -18.03
N GLU A 128 -10.85 1.44 -19.22
CA GLU A 128 -11.71 1.19 -20.38
C GLU A 128 -12.03 -0.31 -20.47
N ARG A 129 -13.24 -0.66 -20.97
CA ARG A 129 -13.78 -2.03 -20.96
C ARG A 129 -12.74 -3.07 -21.43
N GLY A 130 -12.18 -3.83 -20.48
CA GLY A 130 -11.41 -5.07 -20.72
C GLY A 130 -10.00 -4.93 -21.29
N ASP A 131 -9.72 -3.84 -22.01
CA ASP A 131 -8.61 -3.83 -22.99
C ASP A 131 -7.50 -2.81 -22.66
N GLY A 132 -7.68 -1.93 -21.65
CA GLY A 132 -6.65 -0.98 -21.25
C GLY A 132 -7.09 0.12 -20.28
N PHE A 133 -6.15 1.03 -19.98
CA PHE A 133 -6.41 2.25 -19.20
C PHE A 133 -6.19 3.48 -20.07
N ARG A 134 -7.11 4.45 -19.99
CA ARG A 134 -6.95 5.75 -20.63
C ARG A 134 -6.53 6.79 -19.59
N LEU A 135 -5.47 7.52 -19.90
CA LEU A 135 -5.09 8.72 -19.15
C LEU A 135 -6.01 9.87 -19.58
N GLU A 136 -6.75 10.46 -18.64
CA GLU A 136 -7.58 11.63 -18.92
C GLU A 136 -6.70 12.89 -18.83
N ASN A 137 -6.27 13.43 -19.97
CA ASN A 137 -5.55 14.70 -20.02
C ASN A 137 -6.55 15.83 -19.80
N SER A 138 -6.44 16.52 -18.66
CA SER A 138 -7.28 17.71 -18.35
C SER A 138 -6.75 19.01 -18.96
N VAL A 139 -5.67 18.94 -19.75
CA VAL A 139 -5.02 20.11 -20.33
C VAL A 139 -5.13 20.03 -21.85
N ASP A 140 -5.97 20.90 -22.41
CA ASP A 140 -5.97 21.32 -23.82
C ASP A 140 -6.24 20.28 -24.91
N GLY A 141 -7.33 19.51 -24.78
CA GLY A 141 -7.96 18.85 -25.95
C GLY A 141 -7.13 17.78 -26.66
N GLU A 142 -5.99 17.37 -26.09
CA GLU A 142 -5.24 16.21 -26.59
C GLU A 142 -5.99 14.91 -26.25
N GLU A 143 -6.09 14.02 -27.24
CA GLU A 143 -6.68 12.69 -27.06
C GLU A 143 -5.97 11.94 -25.92
N GLY A 144 -6.75 11.33 -25.04
CA GLY A 144 -6.22 10.57 -23.91
C GLY A 144 -5.26 9.47 -24.37
N ARG A 145 -4.15 9.28 -23.65
CA ARG A 145 -3.17 8.24 -23.96
C ARG A 145 -3.69 6.87 -23.49
N LEU A 146 -3.79 5.91 -24.41
CA LEU A 146 -4.03 4.50 -24.07
C LEU A 146 -2.76 3.88 -23.49
N ILE A 147 -2.91 3.16 -22.39
CA ILE A 147 -1.84 2.40 -21.73
C ILE A 147 -2.06 0.93 -22.04
N GLU A 148 -1.18 0.40 -22.88
CA GLU A 148 -1.14 -1.02 -23.25
C GLU A 148 -0.84 -1.91 -22.04
N MET A 149 -1.30 -3.16 -22.11
CA MET A 149 -1.18 -4.11 -20.98
C MET A 149 0.28 -4.36 -20.56
N ASP A 150 1.24 -4.34 -21.48
CA ASP A 150 2.66 -4.51 -21.17
C ASP A 150 3.24 -3.31 -20.41
N GLU A 151 2.84 -2.09 -20.76
CA GLU A 151 3.20 -0.89 -20.00
C GLU A 151 2.54 -0.91 -18.62
N TRP A 152 1.27 -1.34 -18.56
CA TRP A 152 0.56 -1.52 -17.31
C TRP A 152 1.23 -2.52 -16.37
N LYS A 153 1.64 -3.69 -16.87
CA LYS A 153 2.41 -4.69 -16.11
C LYS A 153 3.69 -4.09 -15.52
N LYS A 154 4.41 -3.23 -16.26
CA LYS A 154 5.61 -2.53 -15.75
C LYS A 154 5.28 -1.55 -14.62
N ILE A 155 4.17 -0.83 -14.72
CA ILE A 155 3.69 0.10 -13.68
C ILE A 155 3.32 -0.68 -12.40
N LEU A 156 2.55 -1.76 -12.53
CA LEU A 156 2.20 -2.64 -11.41
C LEU A 156 3.45 -3.23 -10.74
N HIS A 157 4.46 -3.60 -11.53
CA HIS A 157 5.73 -4.08 -11.01
C HIS A 157 6.48 -3.04 -10.17
N ILE A 158 6.47 -1.75 -10.58
CA ILE A 158 7.08 -0.66 -9.80
C ILE A 158 6.33 -0.48 -8.48
N ALA A 159 5.01 -0.35 -8.56
CA ALA A 159 4.17 -0.08 -7.40
C ALA A 159 4.09 -1.25 -6.41
N SER A 160 4.35 -2.49 -6.84
CA SER A 160 3.71 -3.68 -6.22
C SER A 160 2.19 -3.55 -6.13
N ALA A 161 1.59 -2.68 -6.96
CA ALA A 161 0.15 -2.54 -7.02
C ALA A 161 -0.41 -3.80 -7.70
N ARG A 162 -1.56 -4.25 -7.21
CA ARG A 162 -2.40 -5.21 -7.92
C ARG A 162 -3.57 -4.43 -8.47
N ALA A 163 -3.71 -4.39 -9.79
CA ALA A 163 -5.01 -4.17 -10.38
C ALA A 163 -5.81 -5.45 -10.10
N LEU A 164 -6.78 -5.40 -9.19
CA LEU A 164 -7.72 -6.51 -9.08
C LEU A 164 -8.74 -6.37 -10.22
N PRO A 165 -8.77 -7.30 -11.19
CA PRO A 165 -9.97 -7.45 -11.99
C PRO A 165 -11.14 -7.82 -11.07
N HIS A 166 -12.33 -7.45 -11.53
CA HIS A 166 -13.61 -7.67 -10.89
C HIS A 166 -13.79 -9.14 -10.43
N GLN A 167 -14.34 -9.32 -9.23
CA GLN A 167 -14.80 -10.57 -8.61
C GLN A 167 -13.76 -11.63 -8.20
N VAL A 168 -13.52 -11.71 -6.90
CA VAL A 168 -13.87 -12.94 -6.17
C VAL A 168 -14.76 -12.50 -5.02
N GLU A 169 -16.06 -12.78 -5.13
CA GLU A 169 -16.94 -12.85 -3.97
C GLU A 169 -16.41 -13.96 -3.05
N GLU A 170 -15.56 -13.61 -2.08
CA GLU A 170 -15.64 -14.33 -0.81
C GLU A 170 -16.85 -13.76 -0.09
N GLN A 171 -17.93 -14.54 -0.09
CA GLN A 171 -19.16 -14.24 0.64
C GLN A 171 -18.83 -13.76 2.06
N GLY A 172 -19.16 -12.49 2.35
CA GLY A 172 -19.38 -12.04 3.73
C GLY A 172 -18.25 -11.33 4.46
N SER A 173 -17.21 -10.77 3.81
CA SER A 173 -16.30 -9.86 4.52
C SER A 173 -16.03 -8.56 3.77
N ALA A 174 -16.36 -7.43 4.39
CA ALA A 174 -16.05 -6.08 3.95
C ALA A 174 -14.53 -5.74 4.09
N SER A 175 -13.62 -6.68 3.80
CA SER A 175 -12.21 -6.61 4.22
C SER A 175 -11.19 -6.41 3.10
N GLY A 176 -11.60 -6.21 1.85
CA GLY A 176 -10.68 -6.02 0.72
C GLY A 176 -9.65 -4.90 0.97
N PHE A 177 -10.10 -3.75 1.47
CA PHE A 177 -9.25 -2.60 1.81
C PHE A 177 -8.29 -2.85 2.97
N THR A 178 -8.74 -3.65 3.93
CA THR A 178 -7.97 -4.02 5.12
C THR A 178 -6.84 -4.95 4.71
N GLY A 179 -7.06 -5.97 3.88
CA GLY A 179 -5.99 -6.90 3.46
C GLY A 179 -4.81 -6.25 2.69
N MET A 180 -5.07 -5.23 1.87
CA MET A 180 -4.07 -4.67 0.92
C MET A 180 -3.03 -3.73 1.54
N LEU A 181 -3.42 -2.87 2.48
CA LEU A 181 -2.48 -2.00 3.22
C LEU A 181 -1.63 -2.77 4.23
N LEU A 182 -2.03 -4.01 4.52
CA LEU A 182 -1.42 -4.88 5.50
C LEU A 182 -0.34 -5.78 4.91
N SER A 183 -0.26 -5.86 3.58
CA SER A 183 0.97 -6.20 2.90
C SER A 183 1.95 -5.03 3.07
N LEU A 184 2.87 -5.13 4.04
CA LEU A 184 4.07 -4.30 4.04
C LEU A 184 4.93 -4.69 2.83
N SER A 185 4.48 -4.34 1.62
CA SER A 185 5.32 -4.41 0.45
C SER A 185 6.44 -3.40 0.64
N PHE A 186 7.68 -3.85 0.51
CA PHE A 186 8.86 -3.00 0.61
C PHE A 186 9.15 -2.34 -0.74
N SER A 187 8.15 -2.17 -1.61
CA SER A 187 8.19 -1.35 -2.81
C SER A 187 7.96 0.13 -2.54
N GLY A 188 7.48 0.47 -1.34
CA GLY A 188 7.17 1.84 -0.92
C GLY A 188 5.77 2.31 -1.30
N TYR A 189 5.14 1.76 -2.34
CA TYR A 189 3.84 2.26 -2.85
C TYR A 189 2.63 1.49 -2.33
N GLY A 190 2.86 0.31 -1.73
CA GLY A 190 1.78 -0.55 -1.27
C GLY A 190 0.84 -0.94 -2.40
N GLN A 191 -0.33 -1.41 -2.00
CA GLN A 191 -1.34 -1.92 -2.89
C GLN A 191 -2.50 -0.91 -2.95
N VAL A 192 -2.65 -0.23 -4.09
CA VAL A 192 -3.79 0.68 -4.32
C VAL A 192 -4.95 -0.13 -4.90
N LEU A 193 -5.97 -0.36 -4.07
CA LEU A 193 -7.25 -0.87 -4.55
C LEU A 193 -7.91 0.19 -5.41
N VAL A 194 -8.71 -0.27 -6.36
CA VAL A 194 -9.72 0.54 -7.03
C VAL A 194 -11.01 0.26 -6.28
N PRO A 195 -11.28 0.94 -5.14
CA PRO A 195 -12.51 0.70 -4.43
C PRO A 195 -13.64 1.40 -5.20
N ASP A 196 -14.88 1.00 -4.97
CA ASP A 196 -16.02 1.83 -5.40
C ASP A 196 -15.99 3.23 -4.73
N SER A 197 -15.17 3.39 -3.67
CA SER A 197 -14.83 4.67 -3.05
C SER A 197 -13.76 5.43 -3.84
N LEU A 198 -14.22 6.32 -4.72
CA LEU A 198 -13.40 7.31 -5.43
C LEU A 198 -12.63 8.25 -4.48
N GLU A 199 -13.04 8.37 -3.22
CA GLU A 199 -12.43 9.29 -2.26
C GLU A 199 -11.03 8.86 -1.85
N LEU A 200 -10.81 7.56 -1.65
CA LEU A 200 -9.50 7.04 -1.27
C LEU A 200 -8.52 7.09 -2.44
N ALA A 201 -9.02 7.04 -3.68
CA ALA A 201 -8.20 7.18 -4.88
C ALA A 201 -7.54 8.58 -4.98
N ALA A 202 -8.15 9.62 -4.40
CA ALA A 202 -7.51 10.94 -4.34
C ALA A 202 -6.31 10.98 -3.39
N PHE A 203 -6.32 10.12 -2.36
CA PHE A 203 -5.29 10.02 -1.33
C PHE A 203 -4.50 8.70 -1.43
N SER A 204 -4.22 8.28 -2.65
CA SER A 204 -3.35 7.15 -2.98
C SER A 204 -2.21 7.60 -3.91
N PRO A 205 -1.14 6.79 -4.06
CA PRO A 205 -0.09 7.05 -5.05
C PRO A 205 -0.52 6.93 -6.51
N LEU A 206 -1.69 6.33 -6.77
CA LEU A 206 -2.23 6.11 -8.11
C LEU A 206 -3.75 6.23 -8.07
N HIS A 207 -4.31 7.13 -8.87
CA HIS A 207 -5.77 7.26 -9.00
C HIS A 207 -6.25 6.46 -10.20
N ILE A 208 -7.13 5.49 -9.97
CA ILE A 208 -7.80 4.71 -11.02
C ILE A 208 -9.29 4.80 -10.76
N SER A 209 -10.06 5.16 -11.79
CA SER A 209 -11.51 5.17 -11.78
C SER A 209 -12.04 4.18 -12.81
N LYS A 210 -13.04 3.37 -12.44
CA LYS A 210 -13.74 2.50 -13.40
C LYS A 210 -14.88 3.27 -14.07
N ILE A 211 -14.87 3.32 -15.41
CA ILE A 211 -16.11 3.58 -16.15
C ILE A 211 -16.88 2.26 -16.16
N GLN A 212 -17.71 1.99 -15.16
CA GLN A 212 -18.80 1.05 -15.41
C GLN A 212 -19.77 1.74 -16.37
N ALA A 213 -19.67 1.30 -17.62
CA ALA A 213 -20.50 1.68 -18.73
C ALA A 213 -21.94 1.19 -18.51
N GLU A 214 -22.89 2.06 -18.87
CA GLU A 214 -24.36 1.96 -18.77
C GLU A 214 -24.95 2.33 -17.40
N GLY A 215 -25.51 3.54 -17.31
CA GLY A 215 -26.43 3.95 -16.24
C GLY A 215 -25.92 4.92 -15.17
N ARG A 216 -24.67 5.41 -15.22
CA ARG A 216 -24.19 6.41 -14.25
C ARG A 216 -24.74 7.81 -14.59
N GLY A 217 -25.75 8.26 -13.85
CA GLY A 217 -26.27 9.63 -13.93
C GLY A 217 -25.25 10.70 -13.50
N GLU A 218 -25.58 11.99 -13.72
CA GLU A 218 -24.69 13.14 -13.47
C GLU A 218 -23.96 13.13 -12.11
N ALA A 219 -24.59 12.60 -11.06
CA ALA A 219 -24.03 12.54 -9.72
C ALA A 219 -22.74 11.71 -9.63
N ALA A 220 -22.64 10.60 -10.36
CA ALA A 220 -21.44 9.76 -10.35
C ALA A 220 -20.28 10.43 -11.09
N SER A 221 -20.55 11.08 -12.23
CA SER A 221 -19.54 11.85 -12.97
C SER A 221 -18.98 13.01 -12.14
N ARG A 222 -19.83 13.70 -11.35
CA ARG A 222 -19.38 14.74 -10.42
C ARG A 222 -18.44 14.20 -9.34
N LYS A 223 -18.72 13.02 -8.76
CA LYS A 223 -17.83 12.38 -7.78
C LYS A 223 -16.45 12.03 -8.36
N ILE A 224 -16.41 11.52 -9.60
CA ILE A 224 -15.14 11.21 -10.30
C ILE A 224 -14.35 12.50 -10.52
N ALA A 225 -14.99 13.52 -11.08
CA ALA A 225 -14.34 14.82 -11.34
C ALA A 225 -13.83 15.46 -10.04
N ALA A 226 -14.62 15.42 -8.96
CA ALA A 226 -14.21 15.97 -7.66
C ALA A 226 -12.97 15.24 -7.11
N SER A 227 -12.96 13.90 -7.19
CA SER A 227 -11.83 13.08 -6.79
C SER A 227 -10.59 13.34 -7.64
N ALA A 228 -10.75 13.46 -8.97
CA ALA A 228 -9.67 13.81 -9.88
C ALA A 228 -9.05 15.17 -9.55
N VAL A 229 -9.86 16.19 -9.26
CA VAL A 229 -9.38 17.51 -8.85
C VAL A 229 -8.56 17.42 -7.55
N MET A 230 -9.06 16.69 -6.55
CA MET A 230 -8.32 16.48 -5.30
C MET A 230 -7.00 15.75 -5.53
N TYR A 231 -7.01 14.71 -6.39
CA TYR A 231 -5.80 14.02 -6.80
C TYR A 231 -4.82 14.99 -7.46
N THR A 232 -5.19 15.75 -8.48
CA THR A 232 -4.28 16.70 -9.12
C THR A 232 -3.72 17.74 -8.14
N MET A 233 -4.55 18.26 -7.23
CA MET A 233 -4.09 19.19 -6.18
C MET A 233 -3.03 18.59 -5.24
N LEU A 234 -3.17 17.31 -4.89
CA LEU A 234 -2.22 16.61 -3.99
C LEU A 234 -0.90 16.22 -4.65
N ARG A 235 -0.71 16.47 -5.96
CA ARG A 235 0.53 16.12 -6.67
C ARG A 235 1.81 16.59 -5.98
N PRO A 236 1.94 17.84 -5.48
CA PRO A 236 3.17 18.27 -4.80
C PRO A 236 3.53 17.40 -3.60
N TYR A 237 2.52 16.92 -2.85
CA TYR A 237 2.73 16.03 -1.71
C TYR A 237 3.11 14.62 -2.14
N ARG A 238 2.47 14.08 -3.19
CA ARG A 238 2.81 12.75 -3.73
C ARG A 238 4.21 12.70 -4.32
N ASP A 239 4.60 13.77 -5.00
CA ASP A 239 5.93 13.94 -5.57
C ASP A 239 6.99 13.96 -4.47
N HIS A 240 6.74 14.70 -3.39
CA HIS A 240 7.58 14.68 -2.20
C HIS A 240 7.70 13.27 -1.61
N CYS A 241 6.58 12.57 -1.37
CA CYS A 241 6.61 11.21 -0.81
C CYS A 241 7.39 10.24 -1.70
N SER A 242 7.23 10.36 -3.03
CA SER A 242 7.98 9.55 -3.99
C SER A 242 9.48 9.80 -3.93
N ASN A 243 9.91 11.05 -3.73
CA ASN A 243 11.32 11.39 -3.58
C ASN A 243 11.88 10.86 -2.25
N GLU A 244 11.14 11.02 -1.15
CA GLU A 244 11.51 10.44 0.15
C GLU A 244 11.66 8.91 0.08
N TRP A 245 10.84 8.23 -0.73
CA TRP A 245 11.00 6.81 -1.00
C TRP A 245 12.31 6.49 -1.71
N VAL A 246 12.56 7.12 -2.87
CA VAL A 246 13.75 6.86 -3.69
C VAL A 246 15.04 7.21 -2.95
N GLU A 247 15.06 8.35 -2.26
CA GLU A 247 16.26 8.86 -1.58
C GLU A 247 16.46 8.14 -0.24
N LYS A 248 15.45 8.16 0.61
CA LYS A 248 15.56 7.80 2.04
C LYS A 248 14.91 6.47 2.40
N GLY A 249 14.12 5.89 1.50
CA GLY A 249 13.46 4.59 1.73
C GLY A 249 12.26 4.72 2.67
N ILE A 250 11.69 5.92 2.79
CA ILE A 250 10.47 6.17 3.56
C ILE A 250 9.29 5.75 2.67
N PRO A 251 8.47 4.76 3.06
CA PRO A 251 7.38 4.31 2.21
C PRO A 251 6.36 5.41 1.95
N VAL A 252 5.87 5.46 0.71
CA VAL A 252 4.77 6.34 0.27
C VAL A 252 3.47 5.94 0.96
N LEU A 253 3.17 4.65 1.04
CA LEU A 253 2.14 4.12 1.93
C LEU A 253 2.79 3.28 3.02
N ALA A 254 2.46 3.57 4.28
CA ALA A 254 3.03 2.88 5.43
C ALA A 254 1.98 2.51 6.45
N HIS A 255 2.19 1.39 7.14
CA HIS A 255 1.46 1.13 8.37
C HIS A 255 1.94 2.10 9.48
N PRO A 256 1.05 2.66 10.33
CA PRO A 256 1.44 3.67 11.32
C PRO A 256 2.59 3.24 12.24
N ALA A 257 2.60 1.97 12.65
CA ALA A 257 3.67 1.41 13.49
C ALA A 257 5.09 1.50 12.88
N LEU A 258 5.22 1.69 11.56
CA LEU A 258 6.53 1.86 10.93
C LEU A 258 7.09 3.26 11.18
N MET A 259 6.22 4.26 11.19
CA MET A 259 6.57 5.66 11.43
C MET A 259 6.65 5.98 12.93
N TYR A 260 5.90 5.24 13.75
CA TYR A 260 5.81 5.41 15.20
C TYR A 260 6.21 4.12 15.94
N PRO A 261 7.48 3.67 15.84
CA PRO A 261 7.94 2.40 16.39
C PRO A 261 7.96 2.35 17.93
N ALA A 262 7.89 3.50 18.59
CA ALA A 262 7.80 3.60 20.05
C ALA A 262 6.41 3.23 20.59
N GLU A 263 5.42 3.09 19.72
CA GLU A 263 4.03 2.77 20.06
C GLU A 263 3.65 1.37 19.55
N PRO A 264 4.07 0.29 20.23
CA PRO A 264 3.86 -1.07 19.75
C PRO A 264 2.38 -1.46 19.63
N GLY A 265 1.48 -0.75 20.33
CA GLY A 265 0.03 -0.92 20.21
C GLY A 265 -0.49 -0.66 18.79
N LEU A 266 0.20 0.19 18.02
CA LEU A 266 -0.17 0.50 16.64
C LEU A 266 -0.15 -0.75 15.75
N LEU A 267 0.73 -1.72 16.02
CA LEU A 267 0.82 -2.99 15.27
C LEU A 267 -0.44 -3.83 15.33
N LYS A 268 -1.44 -3.50 16.14
CA LYS A 268 -2.73 -4.20 16.16
C LYS A 268 -3.76 -3.58 15.23
N LEU A 269 -3.50 -2.37 14.74
CA LEU A 269 -4.39 -1.64 13.85
C LEU A 269 -4.35 -2.28 12.47
N LYS A 270 -5.49 -2.33 11.81
CA LYS A 270 -5.64 -2.98 10.50
C LYS A 270 -6.33 -2.10 9.47
N ASP A 271 -6.97 -1.05 9.94
CA ASP A 271 -8.01 -0.30 9.25
C ASP A 271 -7.64 1.18 9.02
N GLN A 272 -6.35 1.50 9.15
CA GLN A 272 -5.81 2.83 8.92
C GLN A 272 -4.36 2.74 8.43
N TYR A 273 -3.93 3.76 7.70
CA TYR A 273 -2.61 3.83 7.10
C TYR A 273 -2.07 5.25 7.10
N MET A 274 -0.76 5.36 6.93
CA MET A 274 -0.06 6.61 6.67
C MET A 274 0.15 6.76 5.17
N PHE A 275 -0.14 7.94 4.63
CA PHE A 275 0.34 8.38 3.32
C PHE A 275 1.49 9.35 3.56
N GLY A 276 2.70 8.91 3.23
CA GLY A 276 3.93 9.58 3.58
C GLY A 276 4.10 9.68 5.09
N LEU A 277 4.77 10.74 5.54
CA LEU A 277 4.92 11.01 6.97
C LEU A 277 3.78 11.84 7.55
N ASP A 278 2.99 12.52 6.73
CA ASP A 278 2.15 13.63 7.22
C ASP A 278 0.68 13.32 7.29
N LEU A 279 0.17 12.37 6.48
CA LEU A 279 -1.25 12.03 6.45
C LEU A 279 -1.50 10.69 7.12
N ILE A 280 -2.53 10.64 7.96
CA ILE A 280 -3.13 9.39 8.44
C ILE A 280 -4.57 9.31 7.93
N ILE A 281 -4.90 8.14 7.38
CA ILE A 281 -6.16 7.92 6.66
C ILE A 281 -6.81 6.67 7.21
N ALA A 282 -8.07 6.82 7.63
CA ALA A 282 -8.94 5.72 8.03
C ALA A 282 -10.19 5.77 7.13
N PRO A 283 -10.35 4.83 6.19
CA PRO A 283 -11.51 4.76 5.31
C PRO A 283 -12.83 4.73 6.07
N SER A 284 -13.88 5.26 5.44
CA SER A 284 -15.25 5.09 5.88
C SER A 284 -15.66 3.62 5.75
N GLN A 285 -16.49 3.14 6.68
CA GLN A 285 -17.10 1.82 6.58
C GLN A 285 -18.32 1.90 5.67
N GLU A 286 -18.31 1.14 4.58
CA GLU A 286 -19.39 1.14 3.59
C GLU A 286 -20.73 0.77 4.25
N GLY A 287 -21.78 1.55 3.95
CA GLY A 287 -23.12 1.35 4.51
C GLY A 287 -23.28 1.70 6.00
N SER A 288 -22.24 2.21 6.68
CA SER A 288 -22.31 2.56 8.09
C SER A 288 -22.57 4.06 8.31
N PRO A 289 -23.70 4.45 8.92
CA PRO A 289 -23.93 5.84 9.33
C PRO A 289 -23.15 6.21 10.60
N GLN A 290 -22.37 5.28 11.16
CA GLN A 290 -21.67 5.45 12.43
C GLN A 290 -20.42 6.33 12.26
N PRO A 291 -20.06 7.11 13.30
CA PRO A 291 -18.81 7.85 13.28
C PRO A 291 -17.62 6.89 13.25
N ARG A 292 -16.55 7.31 12.55
CA ARG A 292 -15.33 6.55 12.40
C ARG A 292 -14.47 6.69 13.64
N ARG A 293 -14.27 5.58 14.36
CA ARG A 293 -13.28 5.46 15.43
C ARG A 293 -11.93 5.09 14.85
N LEU A 294 -10.86 5.79 15.20
CA LEU A 294 -9.48 5.49 14.77
C LEU A 294 -8.50 5.83 15.88
N PHE A 295 -7.24 5.42 15.74
CA PHE A 295 -6.17 5.74 16.68
C PHE A 295 -5.16 6.69 16.02
N LEU A 296 -4.92 7.84 16.63
CA LEU A 296 -3.88 8.77 16.21
C LEU A 296 -2.60 8.47 17.01
N PRO A 297 -1.44 8.26 16.36
CA PRO A 297 -0.16 8.21 17.06
C PRO A 297 0.14 9.50 17.84
N ASP A 298 1.10 9.43 18.76
CA ASP A 298 1.50 10.56 19.62
C ASP A 298 2.14 11.70 18.81
N ASP A 299 1.27 12.59 18.30
CA ASP A 299 1.58 13.80 17.55
C ASP A 299 0.40 14.76 17.65
N GLU A 300 0.54 15.95 17.07
CA GLU A 300 -0.56 16.89 16.87
C GLU A 300 -1.14 16.75 15.47
N TRP A 301 -2.45 16.49 15.42
CA TRP A 301 -3.16 16.17 14.20
C TRP A 301 -4.26 17.19 13.93
N ILE A 302 -4.48 17.51 12.66
CA ILE A 302 -5.57 18.39 12.22
C ILE A 302 -6.47 17.57 11.30
N HIS A 303 -7.76 17.47 11.66
CA HIS A 303 -8.74 16.78 10.84
C HIS A 303 -9.01 17.56 9.55
N LEU A 304 -8.72 16.94 8.40
CA LEU A 304 -8.68 17.59 7.09
C LEU A 304 -9.95 18.37 6.78
N TRP A 305 -11.13 17.82 7.08
CA TRP A 305 -12.40 18.43 6.65
C TRP A 305 -12.87 19.56 7.56
N THR A 306 -12.52 19.50 8.85
CA THR A 306 -13.08 20.41 9.87
C THR A 306 -12.05 21.40 10.44
N SER A 307 -10.78 21.21 10.13
CA SER A 307 -9.64 21.94 10.71
C SER A 307 -9.54 21.85 12.25
N ARG A 308 -10.26 20.92 12.88
CA ARG A 308 -10.18 20.67 14.32
C ARG A 308 -8.86 19.98 14.67
N HIS A 309 -8.24 20.42 15.75
CA HIS A 309 -7.01 19.84 16.28
C HIS A 309 -7.31 18.65 17.20
N TYR A 310 -6.43 17.66 17.16
CA TYR A 310 -6.46 16.44 17.95
C TYR A 310 -5.04 16.11 18.41
N HIS A 311 -4.95 15.42 19.54
CA HIS A 311 -3.70 14.82 20.02
C HIS A 311 -3.73 13.30 19.79
N GLY A 312 -2.60 12.63 20.04
CA GLY A 312 -2.52 11.18 20.01
C GLY A 312 -3.55 10.49 20.92
N GLY A 313 -3.96 9.29 20.52
CA GLY A 313 -4.94 8.46 21.21
C GLY A 313 -6.13 8.05 20.34
N THR A 314 -7.11 7.41 20.98
CA THR A 314 -8.36 7.03 20.29
C THR A 314 -9.19 8.29 20.03
N THR A 315 -9.58 8.51 18.78
CA THR A 315 -10.52 9.57 18.40
C THR A 315 -11.70 9.02 17.63
N VAL A 316 -12.80 9.77 17.61
CA VAL A 316 -14.05 9.43 16.91
C VAL A 316 -14.49 10.65 16.13
N VAL A 317 -14.62 10.51 14.80
CA VAL A 317 -14.98 11.60 13.90
C VAL A 317 -16.09 11.20 12.95
N HIS A 318 -16.86 12.19 12.49
CA HIS A 318 -17.82 11.98 11.42
C HIS A 318 -17.08 11.79 10.09
N ALA A 319 -17.29 10.66 9.42
CA ALA A 319 -16.66 10.31 8.14
C ALA A 319 -17.71 9.83 7.13
N PRO A 320 -18.57 10.73 6.62
CA PRO A 320 -19.62 10.36 5.68
C PRO A 320 -19.00 9.93 4.34
N GLU A 321 -19.81 9.33 3.47
CA GLU A 321 -19.44 9.17 2.08
C GLU A 321 -19.04 10.54 1.49
N GLY A 322 -17.94 10.57 0.76
CA GLY A 322 -17.26 11.76 0.24
C GLY A 322 -16.06 12.21 1.08
N ARG A 323 -16.01 11.85 2.36
CA ARG A 323 -15.12 12.48 3.36
C ARG A 323 -14.62 11.45 4.38
N PRO A 324 -13.67 10.57 4.00
CA PRO A 324 -13.08 9.59 4.91
C PRO A 324 -12.34 10.29 6.07
N ALA A 325 -12.08 9.60 7.17
CA ALA A 325 -11.36 10.20 8.29
C ALA A 325 -9.89 10.41 7.91
N ILE A 326 -9.52 11.67 7.64
CA ILE A 326 -8.16 12.06 7.23
C ILE A 326 -7.65 13.13 8.19
N PHE A 327 -6.43 12.95 8.67
CA PHE A 327 -5.73 13.93 9.47
C PHE A 327 -4.34 14.18 8.90
N TYR A 328 -3.90 15.42 9.01
CA TYR A 328 -2.52 15.79 8.71
C TYR A 328 -1.81 16.29 9.96
N ARG A 329 -0.50 16.07 10.05
CA ARG A 329 0.31 16.61 11.16
C ARG A 329 0.25 18.13 11.20
N SER A 330 0.07 18.73 12.37
CA SER A 330 0.00 20.19 12.55
C SER A 330 1.27 20.90 12.04
N ARG A 331 2.42 20.24 12.14
CA ARG A 331 3.75 20.74 11.74
C ARG A 331 4.17 20.33 10.33
N SER A 332 3.29 19.74 9.52
CA SER A 332 3.63 19.41 8.13
C SER A 332 3.95 20.67 7.34
N SER A 333 5.02 20.64 6.55
CA SER A 333 5.34 21.71 5.58
C SER A 333 4.28 21.83 4.47
N PHE A 334 3.41 20.83 4.33
CA PHE A 334 2.28 20.80 3.39
C PHE A 334 0.95 21.23 4.01
N ALA A 335 0.93 21.72 5.27
CA ALA A 335 -0.30 22.15 5.93
C ALA A 335 -1.13 23.16 5.09
N ALA A 336 -0.46 24.12 4.44
CA ALA A 336 -1.12 25.08 3.55
C ALA A 336 -1.77 24.42 2.31
N LEU A 337 -1.13 23.38 1.76
CA LEU A 337 -1.69 22.59 0.67
C LEU A 337 -2.94 21.83 1.12
N PHE A 338 -2.90 21.21 2.30
CA PHE A 338 -4.04 20.47 2.85
C PHE A 338 -5.22 21.40 3.19
N ASP A 339 -4.95 22.62 3.66
CA ASP A 339 -6.00 23.61 3.87
C ASP A 339 -6.62 24.11 2.55
N ALA A 340 -5.80 24.36 1.53
CA ALA A 340 -6.28 24.70 0.19
C ALA A 340 -7.13 23.57 -0.42
N LEU A 341 -6.71 22.32 -0.25
CA LEU A 341 -7.47 21.13 -0.65
C LEU A 341 -8.84 21.08 0.04
N ARG A 342 -8.88 21.27 1.36
CA ARG A 342 -10.13 21.35 2.13
C ARG A 342 -11.06 22.42 1.59
N ILE A 343 -10.56 23.65 1.37
CA ILE A 343 -11.37 24.75 0.83
C ILE A 343 -11.93 24.40 -0.54
N LYS A 344 -11.11 23.81 -1.42
CA LYS A 344 -11.59 23.37 -2.75
C LYS A 344 -12.64 22.27 -2.63
N ALA A 345 -12.43 21.26 -1.78
CA ALA A 345 -13.34 20.14 -1.59
C ALA A 345 -14.71 20.55 -1.02
N THR A 346 -14.82 21.69 -0.32
CA THR A 346 -16.13 22.22 0.10
C THR A 346 -16.95 22.85 -1.03
N ARG A 347 -16.33 23.10 -2.19
CA ARG A 347 -16.95 23.75 -3.36
C ARG A 347 -17.20 22.79 -4.53
N LEU A 348 -16.72 21.55 -4.42
CA LEU A 348 -16.97 20.44 -5.33
C LEU A 348 -18.21 19.68 -4.86
#